data_AF-Q833Q1-F1
#
_entry.id   AF-Q833Q1-F1
#
_cell.length_a   1.000
_cell.length_b   1.000
_cell.length_c   1.000
_cell.angle_alpha   90.00
_cell.angle_beta   90.00
_cell.angle_gamma   90.00
#
_symmetry.space_group_name_H-M   'P 1'
#
loop_
_entity.id
_entity.type
_entity.pdbx_description
1 polymer ?
#
loop_
_entity_poly.entity_id
_entity_poly.type
_entity_poly.pdbx_seq_one_letter_code
_entity_poly.pdbx_strand_id
1 'polypeptide(L)'
;MLTTKESAVILNKLKQIVMLGRQSGFFLILACQRPDAKYLGDGIRDQFNFRVALGRMSELGYSMMFGEVDKNFFMKRIKGRGYVDTGGSVISEFYTPLVPKGYDFLESIKQVAQSKEK
;
A
#
# COMPACT_ATOMS: atom_id res chain seq x y z
N MET A 1 2.60 10.68 22.52
CA MET A 1 2.80 9.25 22.18
C MET A 1 1.58 8.49 22.70
N LEU A 2 0.95 7.64 21.88
CA LEU A 2 -0.14 6.81 22.37
C LEU A 2 0.37 5.83 23.42
N THR A 3 -0.44 5.54 24.43
CA THR A 3 -0.12 4.48 25.38
C THR A 3 -0.23 3.10 24.68
N THR A 4 0.49 2.11 25.19
CA THR A 4 0.48 0.74 24.64
C THR A 4 -0.93 0.14 24.60
N LYS A 5 -1.78 0.51 25.58
CA LYS A 5 -3.18 0.07 25.65
C LYS A 5 -4.06 0.71 24.56
N GLU A 6 -3.94 2.02 24.35
CA GLU A 6 -4.71 2.73 23.30
C GLU A 6 -4.33 2.25 21.90
N SER A 7 -3.03 2.02 21.68
CA SER A 7 -2.52 1.51 20.41
C SER A 7 -3.11 0.13 20.07
N ALA A 8 -3.26 -0.74 21.06
CA ALA A 8 -3.85 -2.07 20.88
C ALA A 8 -5.35 -1.99 20.53
N VAL A 9 -6.10 -1.08 21.16
CA VAL A 9 -7.53 -0.89 20.87
C VAL A 9 -7.74 -0.39 19.43
N ILE A 10 -6.92 0.57 18.98
CA ILE A 10 -7.00 1.10 17.62
C ILE A 10 -6.64 0.02 16.59
N LEU A 11 -5.58 -0.76 16.84
CA LEU A 11 -5.17 -1.84 15.95
C LEU A 11 -6.27 -2.91 15.81
N ASN A 12 -6.96 -3.24 16.90
CA ASN A 12 -8.10 -4.16 16.88
C ASN A 12 -9.28 -3.63 16.05
N LYS A 13 -9.60 -2.33 16.17
CA LYS A 13 -10.63 -1.70 15.33
C LYS A 13 -10.24 -1.65 13.85
N LEU A 14 -8.99 -1.32 13.55
CA LEU A 14 -8.45 -1.36 12.19
C LEU A 14 -8.55 -2.77 11.59
N LYS A 15 -8.21 -3.81 12.36
CA LYS A 15 -8.36 -5.21 11.94
C LYS A 15 -9.80 -5.54 11.55
N GLN A 16 -10.79 -5.11 12.34
CA GLN A 16 -12.20 -5.32 12.03
C GLN A 16 -12.61 -4.65 10.70
N ILE A 17 -12.17 -3.41 10.48
CA ILE A 17 -12.45 -2.68 9.23
C ILE A 17 -11.80 -3.39 8.04
N VAL A 18 -10.56 -3.86 8.19
CA VAL A 18 -9.86 -4.58 7.12
C VAL A 18 -10.56 -5.90 6.77
N MET A 19 -11.05 -6.64 7.77
CA MET A 19 -11.69 -7.94 7.55
C MET A 19 -13.13 -7.83 7.00
N LEU A 20 -13.93 -6.87 7.46
CA LEU A 20 -15.37 -6.79 7.12
C LEU A 20 -15.72 -5.61 6.20
N GLY A 21 -14.89 -4.58 6.16
CA GLY A 21 -15.19 -3.31 5.49
C GLY A 21 -15.32 -3.42 3.97
N ARG A 22 -14.73 -4.45 3.35
CA ARG A 22 -14.77 -4.65 1.89
C ARG A 22 -16.20 -4.76 1.36
N GLN A 23 -17.07 -5.52 2.03
CA GLN A 23 -18.47 -5.68 1.61
C GLN A 23 -19.26 -4.37 1.79
N SER A 24 -18.89 -3.59 2.79
CA SER A 24 -19.50 -2.29 3.10
C SER A 24 -18.93 -1.13 2.27
N GLY A 25 -18.02 -1.39 1.33
CA GLY A 25 -17.40 -0.36 0.48
C GLY A 25 -16.37 0.52 1.19
N PHE A 26 -15.86 0.10 2.36
CA PHE A 26 -14.76 0.80 3.02
C PHE A 26 -13.41 0.30 2.48
N PHE A 27 -12.57 1.26 2.08
CA PHE A 27 -11.22 1.00 1.58
C PHE A 27 -10.19 1.62 2.51
N LEU A 28 -9.14 0.87 2.83
CA LEU A 28 -8.05 1.34 3.66
C LEU A 28 -6.77 1.43 2.83
N ILE A 29 -6.16 2.62 2.80
CA ILE A 29 -4.85 2.85 2.19
C ILE A 29 -3.85 3.07 3.33
N LEU A 30 -2.88 2.17 3.45
CA LEU A 30 -1.80 2.28 4.43
C LEU A 30 -0.48 2.61 3.73
N ALA A 31 0.20 3.65 4.22
CA ALA A 31 1.54 4.00 3.81
C ALA A 31 2.49 3.86 5.00
N CYS A 32 3.52 3.03 4.87
CA CYS A 32 4.51 2.78 5.92
C CYS A 32 5.92 2.90 5.36
N GLN A 33 6.84 3.48 6.12
CA GLN A 33 8.26 3.55 5.74
C GLN A 33 8.95 2.19 5.89
N ARG A 34 8.56 1.42 6.91
CA ARG A 34 9.00 0.04 7.13
C ARG A 34 7.77 -0.81 7.48
N PRO A 35 7.44 -1.82 6.67
CA PRO A 35 6.31 -2.71 6.93
C PRO A 35 6.74 -3.76 7.97
N ASP A 36 6.73 -3.39 9.26
CA ASP A 36 7.08 -4.31 10.33
C ASP A 36 5.90 -5.25 10.65
N ALA A 37 6.19 -6.55 10.80
CA ALA A 37 5.21 -7.59 11.15
C ALA A 37 4.48 -7.29 12.47
N LYS A 38 5.10 -6.49 13.36
CA LYS A 38 4.46 -6.02 14.60
C LYS A 38 3.19 -5.21 14.36
N TYR A 39 3.10 -4.47 13.25
CA TYR A 39 1.94 -3.63 12.92
C TYR A 39 0.97 -4.31 11.96
N LEU A 40 1.49 -5.20 11.11
CA LEU A 40 0.74 -5.93 10.09
C LEU A 40 0.86 -7.44 10.37
N GLY A 41 0.20 -7.91 11.42
CA GLY A 41 0.16 -9.34 11.74
C GLY A 41 -0.40 -10.15 10.55
N ASP A 42 -0.04 -11.44 10.47
CA ASP A 42 -0.26 -12.28 9.28
C ASP A 42 -1.68 -12.19 8.70
N GLY A 43 -2.71 -12.25 9.55
CA GLY A 43 -4.11 -12.19 9.10
C GLY A 43 -4.56 -10.83 8.53
N ILE A 44 -3.87 -9.73 8.81
CA ILE A 44 -4.15 -8.41 8.24
C ILE A 44 -3.42 -8.25 6.90
N ARG A 45 -2.18 -8.73 6.82
CA ARG A 45 -1.37 -8.67 5.60
C ARG A 45 -2.11 -9.31 4.42
N ASP A 46 -2.70 -10.48 4.64
CA ASP A 46 -3.37 -11.25 3.59
C ASP A 46 -4.67 -10.61 3.08
N GLN A 47 -5.24 -9.65 3.82
CA GLN A 47 -6.41 -8.89 3.36
C GLN A 47 -6.04 -7.71 2.44
N PHE A 48 -4.77 -7.31 2.43
CA PHE A 48 -4.27 -6.31 1.47
C PHE A 48 -3.89 -6.99 0.16
N ASN A 49 -4.85 -7.08 -0.77
CA ASN A 49 -4.62 -7.62 -2.10
C ASN A 49 -3.67 -6.73 -2.91
N PHE A 50 -3.87 -5.41 -2.85
CA PHE A 50 -3.04 -4.45 -3.57
C PHE A 50 -1.87 -3.99 -2.70
N ARG A 51 -0.64 -4.30 -3.11
CA ARG A 51 0.57 -3.99 -2.35
C ARG A 51 1.59 -3.31 -3.27
N VAL A 52 2.14 -2.19 -2.80
CA VAL A 52 3.18 -1.45 -3.53
C VAL A 52 4.38 -1.23 -2.60
N ALA A 53 5.56 -1.61 -3.06
CA ALA A 53 6.83 -1.36 -2.38
C ALA A 53 7.69 -0.44 -3.25
N LEU A 54 7.83 0.83 -2.86
CA LEU A 54 8.61 1.83 -3.58
C LEU A 54 10.04 1.94 -3.02
N GLY A 55 10.98 2.30 -3.90
CA GLY A 55 12.36 2.57 -3.50
C GLY A 55 13.19 1.31 -3.27
N ARG A 56 14.25 1.46 -2.48
CA ARG A 56 15.19 0.40 -2.13
C ARG A 56 14.79 -0.19 -0.79
N MET A 57 14.47 -1.47 -0.78
CA MET A 57 14.15 -2.21 0.44
C MET A 57 15.10 -3.39 0.57
N SER A 58 15.40 -3.82 1.80
CA SER A 58 16.10 -5.09 1.99
C SER A 58 15.25 -6.25 1.46
N GLU A 59 15.91 -7.36 1.14
CA GLU A 59 15.23 -8.61 0.74
C GLU A 59 14.18 -9.04 1.77
N LEU A 60 14.52 -8.95 3.06
CA LEU A 60 13.59 -9.17 4.17
C LEU A 60 12.36 -8.25 4.09
N GLY A 61 12.52 -6.97 3.73
CA GLY A 61 11.38 -6.07 3.59
C GLY A 61 10.50 -6.41 2.38
N TYR A 62 11.09 -6.86 1.27
CA TYR A 62 10.31 -7.37 0.15
C TYR A 62 9.54 -8.64 0.51
N SER A 63 10.16 -9.56 1.28
CA SER A 63 9.49 -10.74 1.81
C SER A 63 8.34 -10.37 2.76
N MET A 64 8.51 -9.36 3.62
CA MET A 64 7.41 -8.87 4.46
C MET A 64 6.24 -8.27 3.65
N MET A 65 6.52 -7.65 2.50
CA MET A 65 5.49 -7.06 1.64
C MET A 65 4.78 -8.09 0.77
N PHE A 66 5.53 -8.98 0.11
CA PHE A 66 4.98 -9.86 -0.92
C PHE A 66 4.96 -11.35 -0.54
N GLY A 67 5.50 -11.72 0.64
CA GLY A 67 5.67 -13.11 1.05
C GLY A 67 6.97 -13.72 0.50
N GLU A 68 7.13 -15.03 0.66
CA GLU A 68 8.22 -15.79 0.02
C GLU A 68 7.95 -15.88 -1.48
N VAL A 69 8.80 -15.22 -2.27
CA VAL A 69 8.65 -15.14 -3.71
C VAL A 69 9.98 -15.49 -4.37
N ASP A 70 9.94 -16.38 -5.35
CA ASP A 70 11.11 -16.75 -6.14
C ASP A 70 11.35 -15.69 -7.24
N LYS A 71 11.67 -14.46 -6.80
CA LYS A 71 11.91 -13.34 -7.69
C LYS A 71 13.09 -12.51 -7.23
N ASN A 72 14.05 -12.32 -8.14
CA ASN A 72 15.17 -11.42 -7.91
C ASN A 72 14.70 -9.96 -7.99
N PHE A 73 14.68 -9.29 -6.83
CA PHE A 73 14.40 -7.86 -6.74
C PHE A 73 15.66 -7.05 -7.08
N PHE A 74 15.63 -6.37 -8.21
CA PHE A 74 16.73 -5.52 -8.65
C PHE A 74 16.59 -4.10 -8.10
N MET A 75 17.67 -3.56 -7.55
CA MET A 75 17.73 -2.16 -7.12
C MET A 75 18.25 -1.27 -8.24
N LYS A 76 17.34 -0.66 -9.01
CA LYS A 76 17.70 0.43 -9.93
C LYS A 76 17.56 1.77 -9.22
N ARG A 77 18.49 2.71 -9.45
CA ARG A 77 18.48 4.06 -8.86
C ARG A 77 17.56 5.01 -9.65
N ILE A 78 16.29 4.63 -9.77
CA ILE A 78 15.27 5.41 -10.49
C ILE A 78 14.23 5.91 -9.47
N LYS A 79 13.99 7.23 -9.45
CA LYS A 79 13.01 7.84 -8.54
C LYS A 79 11.60 7.38 -8.94
N GLY A 80 10.79 7.00 -7.95
CA GLY A 80 9.42 6.54 -8.19
C GLY A 80 9.30 5.08 -8.68
N ARG A 81 10.42 4.37 -8.83
CA ARG A 81 10.42 2.95 -9.15
C ARG A 81 10.13 2.10 -7.90
N GLY A 82 9.40 1.02 -8.10
CA GLY A 82 9.18 -0.02 -7.12
C GLY A 82 8.66 -1.31 -7.73
N TYR A 83 7.98 -2.08 -6.88
CA TYR A 83 7.28 -3.30 -7.25
C TYR A 83 5.84 -3.21 -6.78
N VAL A 84 4.93 -3.82 -7.54
CA VAL A 84 3.49 -3.90 -7.22
C VAL A 84 3.00 -5.33 -7.38
N ASP A 85 2.12 -5.74 -6.48
CA ASP A 85 1.23 -6.87 -6.66
C ASP A 85 -0.21 -6.35 -6.62
N THR A 86 -0.99 -6.64 -7.66
CA THR A 86 -2.38 -6.22 -7.78
C THR A 86 -3.35 -7.23 -7.13
N GLY A 87 -2.83 -8.22 -6.42
CA GLY A 87 -3.59 -9.32 -5.81
C GLY A 87 -3.65 -10.57 -6.68
N GLY A 88 -2.82 -10.62 -7.73
CA GLY A 88 -2.70 -11.77 -8.62
C GLY A 88 -1.50 -12.66 -8.28
N SER A 89 -0.75 -12.32 -7.22
CA SER A 89 0.52 -12.97 -6.85
C SER A 89 1.61 -12.85 -7.92
N VAL A 90 1.42 -11.96 -8.90
CA VAL A 90 2.38 -11.64 -9.95
C VAL A 90 2.97 -10.27 -9.66
N ILE A 91 4.13 -10.27 -9.03
CA ILE A 91 4.84 -9.03 -8.72
C ILE A 91 5.37 -8.42 -10.01
N SER A 92 5.07 -7.16 -10.28
CA SER A 92 5.52 -6.44 -11.48
C SER A 92 6.32 -5.20 -11.13
N GLU A 93 7.16 -4.74 -12.05
CA GLU A 93 7.88 -3.47 -11.88
C GLU A 93 6.87 -2.32 -12.00
N PHE A 94 6.92 -1.39 -11.06
CA PHE A 94 5.98 -0.27 -10.99
C PHE A 94 6.73 1.06 -11.02
N TYR A 95 6.15 2.04 -11.71
CA TYR A 95 6.69 3.38 -11.83
C TYR A 95 5.62 4.40 -11.48
N THR A 96 5.85 5.17 -10.41
CA THR A 96 4.96 6.27 -10.06
C THR A 96 5.21 7.47 -10.96
N PRO A 97 4.16 8.17 -11.40
CA PRO A 97 4.32 9.46 -12.05
C PRO A 97 4.97 10.46 -11.08
N LEU A 98 5.83 11.33 -11.62
CA LEU A 98 6.38 12.45 -10.85
C LEU A 98 5.33 13.54 -10.77
N VAL A 99 4.81 13.78 -9.56
CA VAL A 99 3.85 14.86 -9.31
C VAL A 99 4.62 16.17 -9.08
N PRO A 100 4.36 17.24 -9.87
CA PRO A 100 4.94 18.56 -9.64
C PRO A 100 4.54 19.14 -8.28
N LYS A 101 5.41 19.97 -7.70
CA LYS A 101 5.05 20.74 -6.50
C LYS A 101 3.92 21.72 -6.85
N GLY A 102 2.84 21.72 -6.06
CA GLY A 102 1.68 22.58 -6.30
C GLY A 102 0.64 22.02 -7.29
N TYR A 103 0.75 20.75 -7.69
CA TYR A 103 -0.26 20.11 -8.52
C TYR A 103 -1.60 20.01 -7.78
N ASP A 104 -2.66 20.59 -8.37
CA ASP A 104 -4.02 20.50 -7.83
C ASP A 104 -4.71 19.21 -8.31
N PHE A 105 -4.73 18.22 -7.43
CA PHE A 105 -5.43 16.96 -7.67
C PHE A 105 -6.95 17.13 -7.73
N LEU A 106 -7.53 18.03 -6.93
CA LEU A 106 -8.98 18.21 -6.86
C LEU A 106 -9.51 18.83 -8.14
N GLU A 107 -8.82 19.85 -8.65
CA GLU A 107 -9.14 20.47 -9.94
C GLU A 107 -9.06 19.44 -11.08
N SER A 108 -7.96 18.68 -11.13
CA SER A 108 -7.76 17.64 -12.14
C SER A 108 -8.84 16.57 -12.11
N ILE A 109 -9.20 16.08 -10.91
CA ILE A 109 -10.26 15.09 -10.73
C ILE A 109 -11.61 15.65 -11.19
N LYS A 110 -11.91 16.92 -10.86
CA LYS A 110 -13.14 17.59 -11.27
C LYS A 110 -13.27 17.66 -12.79
N GLN A 111 -12.21 18.04 -13.49
CA GLN A 111 -12.20 18.08 -14.97
C GLN A 111 -12.47 16.70 -15.58
N VAL A 112 -11.83 15.65 -15.06
CA VAL A 112 -12.04 14.28 -15.54
C VAL A 112 -13.49 13.81 -15.28
N ALA A 113 -14.04 14.09 -14.10
CA ALA A 113 -15.42 13.73 -13.77
C ALA A 113 -16.42 14.37 -14.75
N GLN A 114 -16.27 15.68 -15.03
CA GLN A 114 -17.13 16.42 -15.96
C GLN A 114 -16.98 15.96 -17.42
N SER A 115 -15.78 15.51 -17.81
CA SER A 115 -15.54 14.99 -19.17
C SER A 115 -16.19 13.64 -19.44
N LYS A 116 -16.50 12.85 -18.39
CA LYS A 116 -17.19 11.55 -18.52
C LYS A 116 -18.71 11.67 -18.55
N GLU A 117 -19.25 12.84 -18.23
CA GLU A 117 -20.70 13.12 -18.24
C GLU A 117 -21.19 13.68 -19.60
N LYS A 118 -20.28 13.88 -20.57
CA LYS A 118 -20.59 14.23 -21.96
C LYS A 118 -20.41 13.03 -22.86
#